data_AF-A0A2D8RES9-F1
#
_entry.id   AF-A0A2D8RES9-F1
#
_cell.length_a   1.000
_cell.length_b   1.000
_cell.length_c   1.000
_cell.angle_alpha   90.00
_cell.angle_beta   90.00
_cell.angle_gamma   90.00
#
_symmetry.space_group_name_H-M   'P 1'
#
loop_
_entity.id
_entity.type
_entity.pdbx_description
1 polymer ?
#
loop_
_entity_poly.entity_id
_entity_poly.type
_entity_poly.pdbx_seq_one_letter_code
_entity_poly.pdbx_strand_id
1 'polypeptide(L)'
;MNNSNNLPRRNFVRNMSASALTLACAPSLLLHQKASASPASAVGAQPTGLASAFMDAGSNPPSYRLNVAGRQSAPLPGRGHGIAVNGDRSTIVSFARRPERWMQIYRMNGAGEYVLSQQLSTPDDRHGMGHGVFSADGARLYTTENDVVRGRGVIGIYDTASFARIGELDSGGVGPHEIVLLPSSGSASAKGDLVCVANGGLETDPDYPRMVLNEGEIDSSLAFLEINADARISSRVLGVHRLPSSASSLSIRHLAAVDSATVCFGCQDQDELGSSEFSDFLVGLATIRPGPDAAVRMLSAIPQASGYIGSVAYERASNTLLTSAPRGNCVALWSLGSPTSAPVVHAIKDACGACAPASQPGQFLVSTGFGELWLLPANGSAAELVASTGSRHYDNHMIMV
;
A
#
# COMPACT_ATOMS: atom_id res chain seq x y z
N MET A 1 -11.60 7.18 58.39
CA MET A 1 -10.92 8.46 58.12
C MET A 1 -10.45 8.36 56.67
N ASN A 2 -11.28 8.76 55.71
CA ASN A 2 -11.28 10.08 55.04
C ASN A 2 -9.89 10.40 54.45
N ASN A 3 -9.69 10.74 53.18
CA ASN A 3 -10.60 11.04 52.10
C ASN A 3 -9.80 11.00 50.78
N SER A 4 -10.50 10.78 49.69
CA SER A 4 -10.10 10.96 48.29
C SER A 4 -9.52 12.34 47.95
N ASN A 5 -8.79 12.43 46.81
CA ASN A 5 -8.97 13.43 45.73
C ASN A 5 -7.84 13.25 44.69
N ASN A 6 -8.09 12.73 43.48
CA ASN A 6 -8.67 13.41 42.31
C ASN A 6 -8.23 14.87 42.16
N LEU A 7 -7.40 15.14 41.15
CA LEU A 7 -7.22 16.48 40.58
C LEU A 7 -7.25 16.42 39.03
N PRO A 8 -7.75 17.47 38.36
CA PRO A 8 -8.46 17.36 37.09
C PRO A 8 -7.73 17.96 35.88
N ARG A 9 -8.16 17.56 34.68
CA ARG A 9 -7.94 18.23 33.41
C ARG A 9 -8.49 19.67 33.44
N ARG A 10 -7.68 20.69 33.12
CA ARG A 10 -7.95 21.77 32.13
C ARG A 10 -6.95 22.93 32.23
N ASN A 11 -6.69 23.51 31.05
CA ASN A 11 -6.18 24.85 30.73
C ASN A 11 -4.66 25.00 30.55
N PHE A 12 -4.23 25.05 29.28
CA PHE A 12 -3.11 25.90 28.89
C PHE A 12 -3.49 26.69 27.63
N VAL A 13 -3.70 27.99 27.81
CA VAL A 13 -3.80 28.99 26.74
C VAL A 13 -2.74 30.07 27.02
N ARG A 14 -1.98 30.38 25.97
CA ARG A 14 -1.14 31.56 25.73
C ARG A 14 0.09 31.78 26.62
N ASN A 15 1.25 31.83 25.95
CA ASN A 15 1.92 33.11 25.71
C ASN A 15 2.79 33.05 24.44
N MET A 16 2.49 33.95 23.49
CA MET A 16 3.43 34.40 22.47
C MET A 16 4.31 35.49 23.10
N SER A 17 5.61 35.45 22.82
CA SER A 17 6.44 36.64 22.82
C SER A 17 7.48 36.53 21.71
N ALA A 18 7.52 37.60 20.93
CA ALA A 18 8.31 37.79 19.74
C ALA A 18 9.81 37.79 20.03
N SER A 19 10.60 37.39 19.03
CA SER A 19 11.97 37.90 18.85
C SER A 19 12.24 38.05 17.37
N ALA A 20 12.77 39.22 17.05
CA ALA A 20 12.75 39.85 15.75
C ALA A 20 13.89 39.42 14.83
N LEU A 21 13.61 39.57 13.54
CA LEU A 21 14.48 39.76 12.38
C LEU A 21 15.94 40.17 12.67
N THR A 22 16.88 39.43 12.07
CA THR A 22 18.09 40.00 11.47
C THR A 22 18.32 39.37 10.10
N LEU A 23 18.10 40.15 9.04
CA LEU A 23 18.58 39.88 7.69
C LEU A 23 20.10 40.07 7.64
N ALA A 24 20.82 39.09 7.11
CA ALA A 24 22.17 39.28 6.59
C ALA A 24 22.26 38.64 5.20
N CYS A 25 22.37 39.49 4.17
CA CYS A 25 22.73 39.12 2.81
C CYS A 25 24.23 38.81 2.72
N ALA A 26 24.58 37.72 2.03
CA ALA A 26 25.90 37.50 1.44
C ALA A 26 25.79 36.45 0.30
N PRO A 27 26.69 36.44 -0.69
CA PRO A 27 26.30 36.42 -2.10
C PRO A 27 26.42 35.08 -2.81
N SER A 28 25.70 35.03 -3.94
CA SER A 28 25.67 34.01 -4.98
C SER A 28 27.06 33.59 -5.48
N LEU A 29 27.37 32.29 -5.41
CA LEU A 29 28.38 31.65 -6.25
C LEU A 29 27.66 30.73 -7.26
N LEU A 30 27.61 31.21 -8.51
CA LEU A 30 27.16 30.51 -9.69
C LEU A 30 28.17 29.41 -10.05
N LEU A 31 27.89 28.15 -9.70
CA LEU A 31 28.47 27.03 -10.43
C LEU A 31 27.62 26.73 -11.67
N HIS A 32 28.15 27.11 -12.83
CA HIS A 32 27.68 26.69 -14.13
C HIS A 32 27.93 25.17 -14.30
N GLN A 33 26.96 24.34 -13.92
CA GLN A 33 26.85 23.03 -14.53
C GLN A 33 26.10 23.18 -15.85
N LYS A 34 26.81 22.99 -16.96
CA LYS A 34 26.21 22.81 -18.28
C LYS A 34 25.28 21.60 -18.20
N ALA A 35 23.98 21.86 -18.07
CA ALA A 35 22.96 20.87 -18.36
C ALA A 35 23.06 20.55 -19.85
N SER A 36 23.64 19.39 -20.19
CA SER A 36 23.44 18.80 -21.51
C SER A 36 21.97 18.35 -21.55
N ALA A 37 21.12 19.19 -22.14
CA ALA A 37 19.78 18.77 -22.52
C ALA A 37 19.92 17.68 -23.60
N SER A 38 19.81 16.42 -23.20
CA SER A 38 19.45 15.36 -24.15
C SER A 38 17.98 15.56 -24.52
N PRO A 39 17.62 15.47 -25.80
CA PRO A 39 16.24 15.62 -26.22
C PRO A 39 15.41 14.48 -25.62
N ALA A 40 14.38 14.83 -24.87
CA ALA A 40 13.33 13.91 -24.49
C ALA A 40 12.57 13.51 -25.76
N SER A 41 13.04 12.46 -26.44
CA SER A 41 12.17 11.68 -27.33
C SER A 41 11.06 11.12 -26.44
N ALA A 42 9.81 11.50 -26.72
CA ALA A 42 8.64 10.95 -26.05
C ALA A 42 8.63 9.43 -26.26
N VAL A 43 9.05 8.69 -25.24
CA VAL A 43 8.98 7.22 -25.22
C VAL A 43 7.54 6.81 -24.93
N GLY A 44 6.95 6.11 -25.90
CA GLY A 44 5.93 5.07 -25.70
C GLY A 44 4.51 5.49 -25.29
N ALA A 45 3.50 4.92 -25.98
CA ALA A 45 2.15 4.86 -25.43
C ALA A 45 2.18 4.13 -24.07
N GLN A 46 1.42 4.62 -23.09
CA GLN A 46 1.30 3.94 -21.79
C GLN A 46 0.85 2.48 -22.02
N PRO A 47 1.49 1.48 -21.39
CA PRO A 47 1.07 0.10 -21.55
C PRO A 47 -0.39 -0.04 -21.11
N THR A 48 -1.12 -0.78 -21.93
CA THR A 48 -2.54 -1.05 -21.73
C THR A 48 -2.71 -2.07 -20.61
N GLY A 49 -3.84 -1.99 -19.89
CA GLY A 49 -4.15 -2.93 -18.83
C GLY A 49 -3.54 -2.60 -17.46
N LEU A 50 -3.25 -1.32 -17.19
CA LEU A 50 -2.84 -0.84 -15.85
C LEU A 50 -3.86 0.11 -15.26
N ALA A 51 -4.08 0.00 -13.95
CA ALA A 51 -4.80 0.98 -13.16
C ALA A 51 -3.88 1.58 -12.09
N SER A 52 -3.85 2.91 -12.02
CA SER A 52 -3.09 3.66 -11.02
C SER A 52 -3.69 5.06 -10.84
N ALA A 53 -3.75 5.53 -9.59
CA ALA A 53 -4.09 6.91 -9.31
C ALA A 53 -2.88 7.82 -9.64
N PHE A 54 -3.15 9.04 -10.09
CA PHE A 54 -2.12 10.03 -10.34
C PHE A 54 -2.63 11.45 -10.02
N MET A 55 -1.68 12.33 -9.70
CA MET A 55 -1.91 13.78 -9.66
C MET A 55 -1.53 14.38 -11.01
N ASP A 56 -2.42 15.17 -11.61
CA ASP A 56 -2.14 15.93 -12.82
C ASP A 56 -1.60 17.32 -12.45
N ALA A 57 -0.28 17.44 -12.39
CA ALA A 57 0.40 18.70 -12.04
C ALA A 57 0.25 19.78 -13.12
N GLY A 58 -0.22 19.43 -14.33
CA GLY A 58 -0.51 20.38 -15.39
C GLY A 58 -1.83 21.14 -15.19
N SER A 59 -2.68 20.70 -14.26
CA SER A 59 -3.94 21.36 -13.92
C SER A 59 -3.79 22.39 -12.79
N ASN A 60 -4.58 23.46 -12.83
CA ASN A 60 -4.60 24.49 -11.79
C ASN A 60 -6.04 24.74 -11.30
N PRO A 61 -6.41 24.34 -10.06
CA PRO A 61 -5.57 23.62 -9.08
C PRO A 61 -5.23 22.18 -9.56
N PRO A 62 -4.20 21.53 -8.97
CA PRO A 62 -3.89 20.14 -9.27
C PRO A 62 -5.10 19.23 -9.06
N SER A 63 -5.36 18.36 -10.04
CA SER A 63 -6.45 17.40 -10.01
C SER A 63 -5.93 15.98 -9.81
N TYR A 64 -6.75 15.15 -9.18
CA TYR A 64 -6.45 13.73 -8.98
C TYR A 64 -7.28 12.89 -9.92
N ARG A 65 -6.67 11.87 -10.51
CA ARG A 65 -7.32 11.04 -11.52
C ARG A 65 -6.92 9.59 -11.36
N LEU A 66 -7.79 8.69 -11.80
CA LEU A 66 -7.50 7.26 -11.94
C LEU A 66 -7.23 6.98 -13.41
N ASN A 67 -6.01 6.57 -13.74
CA ASN A 67 -5.73 5.95 -15.04
C ASN A 67 -6.27 4.52 -15.00
N VAL A 68 -7.02 4.10 -16.01
CA VAL A 68 -7.53 2.74 -16.17
C VAL A 68 -7.21 2.22 -17.56
N ALA A 69 -6.58 1.06 -17.58
CA ALA A 69 -6.11 0.35 -18.78
C ALA A 69 -5.24 1.22 -19.71
N GLY A 70 -4.54 2.24 -19.18
CA GLY A 70 -3.68 3.14 -19.97
C GLY A 70 -4.40 4.09 -20.93
N ARG A 71 -5.74 4.05 -21.00
CA ARG A 71 -6.53 4.73 -22.03
C ARG A 71 -7.54 5.73 -21.48
N GLN A 72 -8.05 5.50 -20.27
CA GLN A 72 -9.10 6.32 -19.69
C GLN A 72 -8.62 6.92 -18.36
N SER A 73 -8.87 8.21 -18.18
CA SER A 73 -8.59 8.88 -16.91
C SER A 73 -9.88 9.45 -16.33
N ALA A 74 -10.30 8.92 -15.18
CA ALA A 74 -11.49 9.38 -14.48
C ALA A 74 -11.11 10.34 -13.33
N PRO A 75 -11.92 11.39 -13.07
CA PRO A 75 -11.64 12.31 -11.97
C PRO A 75 -11.86 11.63 -10.61
N LEU A 76 -10.91 11.84 -9.70
CA LEU A 76 -11.02 11.43 -8.29
C LEU A 76 -11.36 12.67 -7.43
N PRO A 77 -12.10 12.51 -6.32
CA PRO A 77 -12.43 13.62 -5.42
C PRO A 77 -11.21 14.18 -4.68
N GLY A 78 -10.18 13.35 -4.54
CA GLY A 78 -8.90 13.66 -3.89
C GLY A 78 -7.83 12.64 -4.26
N ARG A 79 -6.70 12.63 -3.56
CA ARG A 79 -5.61 11.68 -3.80
C ARG A 79 -6.09 10.25 -3.57
N GLY A 80 -6.05 9.42 -4.61
CA GLY A 80 -6.31 7.99 -4.50
C GLY A 80 -5.19 7.28 -3.74
N HIS A 81 -5.48 6.08 -3.27
CA HIS A 81 -4.52 5.19 -2.63
C HIS A 81 -4.49 3.83 -3.35
N GLY A 82 -5.01 2.77 -2.74
CA GLY A 82 -5.08 1.44 -3.34
C GLY A 82 -6.14 1.34 -4.42
N ILE A 83 -6.09 0.23 -5.16
CA ILE A 83 -7.04 -0.13 -6.21
C ILE A 83 -7.36 -1.62 -6.08
N ALA A 84 -8.64 -1.98 -6.07
CA ALA A 84 -9.10 -3.36 -6.16
C ALA A 84 -9.69 -3.62 -7.55
N VAL A 85 -9.41 -4.81 -8.10
CA VAL A 85 -9.91 -5.24 -9.40
C VAL A 85 -10.62 -6.58 -9.20
N ASN A 86 -11.85 -6.71 -9.71
CA ASN A 86 -12.60 -7.96 -9.62
C ASN A 86 -11.94 -9.04 -10.51
N GLY A 87 -12.14 -10.32 -10.17
CA GLY A 87 -11.52 -11.44 -10.88
C GLY A 87 -11.88 -11.54 -12.37
N ASP A 88 -13.10 -11.13 -12.72
CA ASP A 88 -13.58 -11.02 -14.11
C ASP A 88 -13.16 -9.72 -14.82
N ARG A 89 -12.47 -8.82 -14.09
CA ARG A 89 -12.04 -7.49 -14.55
C ARG A 89 -13.20 -6.60 -15.01
N SER A 90 -14.44 -6.91 -14.63
CA SER A 90 -15.59 -6.06 -14.99
C SER A 90 -15.73 -4.84 -14.08
N THR A 91 -15.10 -4.87 -12.90
CA THR A 91 -15.26 -3.87 -11.85
C THR A 91 -13.93 -3.50 -11.22
N ILE A 92 -13.72 -2.20 -11.02
CA ILE A 92 -12.56 -1.62 -10.32
C ILE A 92 -13.06 -0.72 -9.19
N VAL A 93 -12.38 -0.75 -8.06
CA VAL A 93 -12.62 0.19 -6.95
C VAL A 93 -11.34 0.96 -6.67
N SER A 94 -11.42 2.29 -6.68
CA SER A 94 -10.35 3.16 -6.22
C SER A 94 -10.69 3.69 -4.82
N PHE A 95 -9.72 3.60 -3.93
CA PHE A 95 -9.89 4.02 -2.54
C PHE A 95 -9.24 5.37 -2.28
N ALA A 96 -9.84 6.15 -1.40
CA ALA A 96 -9.25 7.36 -0.88
C ALA A 96 -7.94 7.11 -0.13
N ARG A 97 -7.01 8.06 -0.23
CA ARG A 97 -5.93 8.19 0.76
C ARG A 97 -6.43 9.00 1.96
N ARG A 98 -5.98 8.60 3.16
CA ARG A 98 -6.19 9.37 4.39
C ARG A 98 -5.90 10.87 4.20
N PRO A 99 -6.72 11.77 4.78
CA PRO A 99 -7.83 11.50 5.71
C PRO A 99 -9.19 11.25 5.03
N GLU A 100 -9.22 11.14 3.72
CA GLU A 100 -10.48 10.99 2.97
C GLU A 100 -11.05 9.57 3.15
N ARG A 101 -12.39 9.44 3.00
CA ARG A 101 -13.14 8.19 3.26
C ARG A 101 -13.84 7.60 2.04
N TRP A 102 -13.70 8.24 0.88
CA TRP A 102 -14.42 7.87 -0.33
C TRP A 102 -13.89 6.59 -0.97
N MET A 103 -14.78 5.90 -1.68
CA MET A 103 -14.47 4.80 -2.58
C MET A 103 -15.25 5.05 -3.87
N GLN A 104 -14.57 4.95 -5.02
CA GLN A 104 -15.19 5.10 -6.32
C GLN A 104 -15.17 3.79 -7.08
N ILE A 105 -16.34 3.40 -7.58
CA ILE A 105 -16.61 2.14 -8.24
C ILE A 105 -16.74 2.41 -9.72
N TYR A 106 -15.95 1.69 -10.50
CA TYR A 106 -15.94 1.75 -11.95
C TYR A 106 -16.38 0.41 -12.51
N ARG A 107 -17.33 0.41 -13.45
CA ARG A 107 -17.79 -0.79 -14.14
C ARG A 107 -17.50 -0.70 -15.63
N MET A 108 -17.12 -1.82 -16.22
CA MET A 108 -16.89 -1.92 -17.65
C MET A 108 -18.24 -1.87 -18.38
N ASN A 109 -18.36 -0.96 -19.34
CA ASN A 109 -19.53 -0.86 -20.21
C ASN A 109 -19.39 -1.80 -21.43
N GLY A 110 -20.43 -1.86 -22.27
CA GLY A 110 -20.43 -2.71 -23.47
C GLY A 110 -19.39 -2.35 -24.54
N ALA A 111 -18.73 -1.18 -24.43
CA ALA A 111 -17.63 -0.78 -25.31
C ALA A 111 -16.25 -1.17 -24.76
N GLY A 112 -16.19 -1.86 -23.60
CA GLY A 112 -14.93 -2.23 -22.95
C GLY A 112 -14.30 -1.09 -22.15
N GLU A 113 -15.07 -0.07 -21.79
CA GLU A 113 -14.61 1.13 -21.09
C GLU A 113 -15.08 1.14 -19.64
N TYR A 114 -14.23 1.55 -18.71
CA TYR A 114 -14.58 1.64 -17.30
C TYR A 114 -15.25 2.99 -17.02
N VAL A 115 -16.52 2.95 -16.61
CA VAL A 115 -17.31 4.14 -16.28
C VAL A 115 -17.59 4.20 -14.78
N LEU A 116 -17.52 5.40 -14.21
CA LEU A 116 -17.88 5.63 -12.81
C LEU A 116 -19.35 5.23 -12.61
N SER A 117 -19.57 4.18 -11.83
CA SER A 117 -20.89 3.63 -11.53
C SER A 117 -21.43 4.19 -10.23
N GLN A 118 -20.60 4.29 -9.19
CA GLN A 118 -20.99 4.76 -7.86
C GLN A 118 -19.82 5.41 -7.14
N GLN A 119 -20.13 6.32 -6.22
CA GLN A 119 -19.21 6.84 -5.23
C GLN A 119 -19.87 6.69 -3.86
N LEU A 120 -19.13 6.12 -2.90
CA LEU A 120 -19.60 5.96 -1.54
C LEU A 120 -18.51 6.33 -0.54
N SER A 121 -18.86 6.42 0.74
CA SER A 121 -17.92 6.67 1.83
C SER A 121 -18.07 5.58 2.88
N THR A 122 -16.98 5.26 3.57
CA THR A 122 -17.04 4.45 4.79
C THR A 122 -17.96 5.13 5.83
N PRO A 123 -18.64 4.39 6.72
CA PRO A 123 -19.47 4.96 7.80
C PRO A 123 -18.74 6.00 8.66
N ASP A 124 -19.44 6.90 9.35
CA ASP A 124 -18.79 7.94 10.16
C ASP A 124 -18.00 7.40 11.36
N ASP A 125 -18.39 6.23 11.87
CA ASP A 125 -17.70 5.50 12.92
C ASP A 125 -16.65 4.51 12.39
N ARG A 126 -16.38 4.52 11.08
CA ARG A 126 -15.36 3.72 10.41
C ARG A 126 -14.45 4.60 9.55
N HIS A 127 -13.15 4.46 9.72
CA HIS A 127 -12.21 5.14 8.81
C HIS A 127 -11.67 4.13 7.80
N GLY A 128 -11.84 4.38 6.51
CA GLY A 128 -11.20 3.57 5.46
C GLY A 128 -9.68 3.75 5.45
N MET A 129 -8.94 2.65 5.31
CA MET A 129 -7.46 2.66 5.32
C MET A 129 -6.85 2.70 3.91
N GLY A 130 -7.70 2.76 2.89
CA GLY A 130 -7.29 3.00 1.50
C GLY A 130 -6.98 1.74 0.70
N HIS A 131 -7.35 0.56 1.18
CA HIS A 131 -7.17 -0.72 0.49
C HIS A 131 -8.41 -1.60 0.56
N GLY A 132 -8.49 -2.54 -0.38
CA GLY A 132 -9.46 -3.62 -0.38
C GLY A 132 -9.13 -4.68 -1.42
N VAL A 133 -9.83 -5.81 -1.35
CA VAL A 133 -9.70 -6.93 -2.27
C VAL A 133 -11.07 -7.58 -2.49
N PHE A 134 -11.32 -8.08 -3.69
CA PHE A 134 -12.54 -8.85 -3.97
C PHE A 134 -12.42 -10.28 -3.44
N SER A 135 -13.55 -10.88 -3.06
CA SER A 135 -13.65 -12.32 -2.83
C SER A 135 -13.29 -13.12 -4.08
N ALA A 136 -12.94 -14.40 -3.93
CA ALA A 136 -12.54 -15.23 -5.06
C ALA A 136 -13.63 -15.36 -6.14
N ASP A 137 -14.90 -15.33 -5.73
CA ASP A 137 -16.07 -15.35 -6.61
C ASP A 137 -16.51 -13.95 -7.09
N GLY A 138 -15.85 -12.89 -6.60
CA GLY A 138 -16.18 -11.50 -6.92
C GLY A 138 -17.45 -10.97 -6.29
N ALA A 139 -18.19 -11.78 -5.53
CA ALA A 139 -19.48 -11.39 -4.95
C ALA A 139 -19.35 -10.35 -3.83
N ARG A 140 -18.16 -10.21 -3.25
CA ARG A 140 -17.90 -9.30 -2.13
C ARG A 140 -16.64 -8.48 -2.36
N LEU A 141 -16.65 -7.28 -1.80
CA LEU A 141 -15.46 -6.47 -1.59
C LEU A 141 -15.14 -6.45 -0.09
N TYR A 142 -13.90 -6.81 0.24
CA TYR A 142 -13.32 -6.67 1.57
C TYR A 142 -12.47 -5.40 1.61
N THR A 143 -12.65 -4.55 2.60
CA THR A 143 -11.90 -3.29 2.77
C THR A 143 -11.18 -3.26 4.11
N THR A 144 -10.02 -2.61 4.18
CA THR A 144 -9.37 -2.34 5.46
C THR A 144 -9.94 -1.06 6.07
N GLU A 145 -10.46 -1.15 7.30
CA GLU A 145 -11.09 -0.05 8.02
C GLU A 145 -10.64 -0.04 9.50
N ASN A 146 -10.70 1.11 10.16
CA ASN A 146 -10.60 1.20 11.63
C ASN A 146 -11.98 1.49 12.22
N ASP A 147 -12.35 0.74 13.27
CA ASP A 147 -13.41 1.12 14.21
C ASP A 147 -12.85 2.21 15.13
N VAL A 148 -13.12 3.46 14.76
CA VAL A 148 -12.59 4.66 15.45
C VAL A 148 -13.08 4.72 16.90
N VAL A 149 -14.30 4.23 17.14
CA VAL A 149 -14.92 4.27 18.47
C VAL A 149 -14.26 3.27 19.43
N ARG A 150 -13.89 2.09 18.92
CA ARG A 150 -13.31 1.00 19.75
C ARG A 150 -11.79 0.89 19.65
N GLY A 151 -11.14 1.63 18.75
CA GLY A 151 -9.69 1.57 18.56
C GLY A 151 -9.21 0.22 18.04
N ARG A 152 -9.97 -0.45 17.16
CA ARG A 152 -9.60 -1.75 16.59
C ARG A 152 -9.66 -1.75 15.06
N GLY A 153 -8.86 -2.61 14.43
CA GLY A 153 -8.93 -2.85 13.00
C GLY A 153 -10.11 -3.74 12.62
N VAL A 154 -10.76 -3.44 11.50
CA VAL A 154 -11.85 -4.24 10.95
C VAL A 154 -11.72 -4.42 9.44
N ILE A 155 -12.37 -5.46 8.94
CA ILE A 155 -12.56 -5.71 7.51
C ILE A 155 -14.00 -5.31 7.19
N GLY A 156 -14.20 -4.23 6.43
CA GLY A 156 -15.51 -3.86 5.92
C GLY A 156 -15.92 -4.80 4.79
N ILE A 157 -17.21 -5.14 4.72
CA ILE A 157 -17.72 -6.12 3.75
C ILE A 157 -18.86 -5.50 2.97
N TYR A 158 -18.70 -5.46 1.65
CA TYR A 158 -19.66 -4.87 0.72
C TYR A 158 -20.11 -5.92 -0.29
N ASP A 159 -21.40 -5.96 -0.59
CA ASP A 159 -21.95 -6.77 -1.69
C ASP A 159 -21.56 -6.13 -3.02
N THR A 160 -20.89 -6.84 -3.94
CA THR A 160 -20.37 -6.23 -5.19
C THR A 160 -21.49 -5.82 -6.17
N ALA A 161 -22.67 -6.44 -6.09
CA ALA A 161 -23.77 -6.10 -6.99
C ALA A 161 -24.33 -4.70 -6.69
N SER A 162 -24.58 -4.42 -5.41
CA SER A 162 -25.17 -3.17 -4.93
C SER A 162 -24.15 -2.16 -4.40
N PHE A 163 -22.97 -2.63 -3.97
CA PHE A 163 -22.01 -1.96 -3.09
C PHE A 163 -22.60 -1.51 -1.74
N ALA A 164 -23.68 -2.15 -1.30
CA ALA A 164 -24.17 -1.99 0.06
C ALA A 164 -23.20 -2.67 1.04
N ARG A 165 -22.89 -1.99 2.15
CA ARG A 165 -22.15 -2.60 3.27
C ARG A 165 -23.04 -3.63 3.95
N ILE A 166 -22.61 -4.87 3.99
CA ILE A 166 -23.37 -6.02 4.52
C ILE A 166 -22.83 -6.55 5.83
N GLY A 167 -21.66 -6.10 6.28
CA GLY A 167 -21.09 -6.48 7.56
C GLY A 167 -19.67 -6.00 7.76
N GLU A 168 -19.07 -6.48 8.85
CA GLU A 168 -17.66 -6.33 9.14
C GLU A 168 -17.13 -7.51 9.94
N LEU A 169 -15.82 -7.73 9.87
CA LEU A 169 -15.09 -8.74 10.64
C LEU A 169 -13.91 -8.09 11.35
N ASP A 170 -13.38 -8.73 12.38
CA ASP A 170 -12.12 -8.29 13.00
C ASP A 170 -10.96 -8.50 12.02
N SER A 171 -10.04 -7.53 11.92
CA SER A 171 -8.84 -7.66 11.09
C SER A 171 -7.71 -8.46 11.75
N GLY A 172 -7.87 -8.83 13.02
CA GLY A 172 -6.87 -9.54 13.82
C GLY A 172 -5.77 -8.64 14.38
N GLY A 173 -5.97 -7.32 14.40
CA GLY A 173 -5.00 -6.34 14.92
C GLY A 173 -5.50 -4.91 14.85
N VAL A 174 -4.57 -3.95 14.92
CA VAL A 174 -4.85 -2.50 14.91
C VAL A 174 -4.26 -1.86 13.66
N GLY A 175 -4.97 -0.87 13.10
CA GLY A 175 -4.51 -0.12 11.94
C GLY A 175 -4.26 -1.01 10.71
N PRO A 176 -5.27 -1.77 10.22
CA PRO A 176 -5.11 -2.62 9.05
C PRO A 176 -4.78 -1.74 7.85
N HIS A 177 -3.66 -2.00 7.21
CA HIS A 177 -3.23 -1.25 6.05
C HIS A 177 -3.74 -1.90 4.76
N GLU A 178 -3.22 -3.08 4.45
CA GLU A 178 -3.54 -3.82 3.23
C GLU A 178 -4.14 -5.19 3.54
N ILE A 179 -5.03 -5.65 2.67
CA ILE A 179 -5.61 -6.98 2.68
C ILE A 179 -5.39 -7.61 1.29
N VAL A 180 -4.96 -8.87 1.27
CA VAL A 180 -4.79 -9.64 0.03
C VAL A 180 -5.54 -10.97 0.11
N LEU A 181 -6.09 -11.40 -1.02
CA LEU A 181 -6.63 -12.73 -1.21
C LEU A 181 -5.49 -13.70 -1.54
N LEU A 182 -5.43 -14.82 -0.84
CA LEU A 182 -4.44 -15.87 -1.08
C LEU A 182 -4.92 -16.80 -2.20
N PRO A 183 -4.05 -17.17 -3.16
CA PRO A 183 -4.40 -18.12 -4.21
C PRO A 183 -4.90 -19.46 -3.64
N SER A 184 -6.00 -20.00 -4.17
CA SER A 184 -6.47 -21.35 -3.81
C SER A 184 -5.53 -22.43 -4.38
N SER A 185 -5.25 -23.50 -3.62
CA SER A 185 -4.45 -24.65 -4.06
C SER A 185 -5.23 -25.68 -4.90
N GLY A 186 -6.39 -25.32 -5.47
CA GLY A 186 -7.26 -26.20 -6.27
C GLY A 186 -8.53 -25.52 -6.79
N SER A 187 -9.35 -26.27 -7.56
CA SER A 187 -10.64 -25.81 -8.11
C SER A 187 -11.59 -25.34 -7.01
N ALA A 188 -11.77 -24.02 -6.95
CA ALA A 188 -12.81 -23.24 -6.26
C ALA A 188 -13.43 -23.75 -4.93
N SER A 189 -13.14 -23.01 -3.86
CA SER A 189 -14.12 -22.28 -3.02
C SER A 189 -15.18 -23.03 -2.19
N ALA A 190 -15.12 -24.35 -1.99
CA ALA A 190 -16.08 -24.99 -1.06
C ALA A 190 -15.95 -24.56 0.43
N LYS A 191 -14.88 -23.82 0.83
CA LYS A 191 -14.54 -23.55 2.24
C LYS A 191 -14.37 -22.06 2.63
N GLY A 192 -14.56 -21.11 1.71
CA GLY A 192 -14.38 -19.66 1.98
C GLY A 192 -13.11 -19.06 1.39
N ASP A 193 -12.96 -17.73 1.55
CA ASP A 193 -11.83 -16.95 1.06
C ASP A 193 -10.68 -16.98 2.07
N LEU A 194 -9.49 -17.34 1.61
CA LEU A 194 -8.27 -17.21 2.41
C LEU A 194 -7.69 -15.80 2.19
N VAL A 195 -7.56 -15.03 3.27
CA VAL A 195 -7.01 -13.67 3.21
C VAL A 195 -5.88 -13.49 4.20
N CYS A 196 -4.97 -12.56 3.89
CA CYS A 196 -3.99 -12.04 4.83
C CYS A 196 -4.19 -10.54 4.99
N VAL A 197 -4.20 -10.05 6.22
CA VAL A 197 -4.28 -8.63 6.55
C VAL A 197 -2.97 -8.18 7.21
N ALA A 198 -2.38 -7.13 6.65
CA ALA A 198 -1.28 -6.40 7.27
C ALA A 198 -1.86 -5.37 8.24
N ASN A 199 -1.83 -5.68 9.53
CA ASN A 199 -2.10 -4.71 10.58
C ASN A 199 -0.82 -3.94 10.85
N GLY A 200 -0.81 -2.66 10.48
CA GLY A 200 0.37 -1.81 10.62
C GLY A 200 0.65 -1.37 12.05
N GLY A 201 -0.23 -1.71 13.00
CA GLY A 201 -0.04 -1.45 14.43
C GLY A 201 -0.13 0.02 14.83
N LEU A 202 -0.51 0.92 13.92
CA LEU A 202 -0.61 2.35 14.18
C LEU A 202 -2.01 2.70 14.66
N GLU A 203 -2.11 3.18 15.90
CA GLU A 203 -3.28 3.86 16.41
C GLU A 203 -3.32 5.27 15.83
N THR A 204 -4.40 5.59 15.11
CA THR A 204 -4.57 6.89 14.47
C THR A 204 -5.99 7.36 14.68
N ASP A 205 -6.15 8.67 14.90
CA ASP A 205 -7.45 9.31 15.03
C ASP A 205 -7.71 10.19 13.79
N PRO A 206 -8.88 10.07 13.13
CA PRO A 206 -9.24 10.93 12.01
C PRO A 206 -9.21 12.44 12.33
N ASP A 207 -9.49 12.85 13.56
CA ASP A 207 -9.47 14.24 14.01
C ASP A 207 -8.05 14.78 14.21
N TYR A 208 -7.08 13.87 14.38
CA TYR A 208 -5.65 14.19 14.50
C TYR A 208 -4.88 13.55 13.34
N PRO A 209 -5.13 14.00 12.09
CA PRO A 209 -4.57 13.38 10.92
C PRO A 209 -3.03 13.40 10.99
N ARG A 210 -2.43 12.22 10.83
CA ARG A 210 -0.97 11.95 10.86
C ARG A 210 -0.32 11.88 12.24
N MET A 211 -1.07 12.00 13.32
CA MET A 211 -0.57 11.65 14.65
C MET A 211 -0.66 10.14 14.85
N VAL A 212 0.44 9.52 15.26
CA VAL A 212 0.45 8.13 15.73
C VAL A 212 0.29 8.19 17.25
N LEU A 213 -0.74 7.53 17.77
CA LEU A 213 -1.10 7.63 19.20
C LEU A 213 -0.27 6.69 20.08
N ASN A 214 0.34 5.67 19.48
CA ASN A 214 1.15 4.64 20.14
C ASN A 214 2.58 4.57 19.57
N GLU A 215 3.23 5.72 19.34
CA GLU A 215 4.64 5.77 18.93
C GLU A 215 5.52 5.01 19.95
N GLY A 216 6.44 4.18 19.44
CA GLY A 216 7.27 3.29 20.26
C GLY A 216 6.61 1.99 20.73
N GLU A 217 5.29 1.84 20.57
CA GLU A 217 4.51 0.66 20.97
C GLU A 217 3.64 0.12 19.81
N ILE A 218 4.21 0.05 18.61
CA ILE A 218 3.50 -0.39 17.40
C ILE A 218 3.28 -1.91 17.44
N ASP A 219 2.01 -2.34 17.49
CA ASP A 219 1.64 -3.77 17.47
C ASP A 219 1.38 -4.26 16.03
N SER A 220 2.44 -4.31 15.22
CA SER A 220 2.37 -4.81 13.85
C SER A 220 2.09 -6.31 13.80
N SER A 221 1.12 -6.72 13.00
CA SER A 221 0.79 -8.14 12.80
C SER A 221 0.32 -8.49 11.40
N LEU A 222 0.50 -9.76 11.05
CA LEU A 222 -0.03 -10.41 9.86
C LEU A 222 -1.09 -11.41 10.30
N ALA A 223 -2.35 -11.07 10.03
CA ALA A 223 -3.49 -11.92 10.37
C ALA A 223 -3.94 -12.71 9.13
N PHE A 224 -3.85 -14.03 9.23
CA PHE A 224 -4.35 -14.96 8.22
C PHE A 224 -5.73 -15.45 8.64
N LEU A 225 -6.72 -15.22 7.78
CA LEU A 225 -8.12 -15.49 8.06
C LEU A 225 -8.74 -16.34 6.93
N GLU A 226 -9.67 -17.21 7.29
CA GLU A 226 -10.62 -17.82 6.36
C GLU A 226 -11.97 -17.13 6.54
N ILE A 227 -12.43 -16.40 5.53
CA ILE A 227 -13.73 -15.73 5.53
C ILE A 227 -14.75 -16.64 4.85
N ASN A 228 -15.76 -17.07 5.60
CA ASN A 228 -16.81 -17.94 5.10
C ASN A 228 -17.84 -17.15 4.30
N ALA A 229 -18.20 -17.71 3.14
CA ALA A 229 -19.22 -17.16 2.25
C ALA A 229 -20.66 -17.47 2.67
N ASP A 230 -20.87 -17.99 3.88
CA ASP A 230 -22.21 -18.30 4.38
C ASP A 230 -23.07 -17.05 4.67
N ALA A 231 -24.34 -17.28 5.00
CA ALA A 231 -25.31 -16.22 5.27
C ALA A 231 -24.97 -15.35 6.49
N ARG A 232 -24.08 -15.80 7.39
CA ARG A 232 -23.72 -15.06 8.60
C ARG A 232 -22.45 -14.23 8.45
N ILE A 233 -21.68 -14.47 7.39
CA ILE A 233 -20.39 -13.82 7.13
C ILE A 233 -19.51 -13.90 8.38
N SER A 234 -18.80 -15.00 8.52
CA SER A 234 -17.89 -15.25 9.65
C SER A 234 -16.46 -15.38 9.18
N SER A 235 -15.50 -15.11 10.06
CA SER A 235 -14.10 -15.48 9.85
C SER A 235 -13.62 -16.49 10.88
N ARG A 236 -12.67 -17.31 10.45
CA ARG A 236 -11.86 -18.16 11.30
C ARG A 236 -10.42 -17.68 11.21
N VAL A 237 -9.83 -17.35 12.37
CA VAL A 237 -8.41 -17.02 12.45
C VAL A 237 -7.58 -18.29 12.22
N LEU A 238 -6.69 -18.24 11.23
CA LEU A 238 -5.77 -19.33 10.91
C LEU A 238 -4.41 -19.13 11.58
N GLY A 239 -3.99 -17.87 11.72
CA GLY A 239 -2.76 -17.46 12.38
C GLY A 239 -2.68 -15.95 12.50
N VAL A 240 -2.10 -15.46 13.59
CA VAL A 240 -1.72 -14.06 13.74
C VAL A 240 -0.26 -14.02 14.14
N HIS A 241 0.57 -13.44 13.27
CA HIS A 241 2.01 -13.40 13.47
C HIS A 241 2.47 -11.96 13.67
N ARG A 242 3.36 -11.75 14.64
CA ARG A 242 3.94 -10.44 14.94
C ARG A 242 5.39 -10.42 14.49
N LEU A 243 5.92 -9.22 14.27
CA LEU A 243 7.35 -9.04 14.11
C LEU A 243 8.08 -9.32 15.43
N PRO A 244 9.38 -9.64 15.41
CA PRO A 244 10.20 -9.69 16.61
C PRO A 244 10.08 -8.39 17.41
N SER A 245 10.16 -8.47 18.75
CA SER A 245 10.04 -7.28 19.61
C SER A 245 11.09 -6.21 19.34
N SER A 246 12.26 -6.60 18.81
CA SER A 246 13.32 -5.69 18.36
C SER A 246 12.97 -4.89 17.09
N ALA A 247 11.89 -5.25 16.40
CA ALA A 247 11.34 -4.57 15.23
C ALA A 247 10.04 -3.80 15.57
N SER A 248 9.89 -3.36 16.83
CA SER A 248 8.69 -2.67 17.32
C SER A 248 8.44 -1.29 16.70
N SER A 249 9.38 -0.76 15.92
CA SER A 249 9.22 0.48 15.15
C SER A 249 8.63 0.25 13.75
N LEU A 250 8.63 -1.01 13.28
CA LEU A 250 8.22 -1.35 11.93
C LEU A 250 6.70 -1.47 11.84
N SER A 251 6.10 -0.67 10.98
CA SER A 251 4.71 -0.78 10.56
C SER A 251 4.62 -1.65 9.31
N ILE A 252 3.93 -2.80 9.34
CA ILE A 252 3.71 -3.65 8.16
C ILE A 252 2.65 -3.01 7.26
N ARG A 253 2.95 -2.81 5.98
CA ARG A 253 2.08 -2.03 5.07
C ARG A 253 1.65 -2.79 3.84
N HIS A 254 2.61 -3.32 3.10
CA HIS A 254 2.38 -3.78 1.74
C HIS A 254 2.50 -5.30 1.65
N LEU A 255 1.59 -5.96 0.95
CA LEU A 255 1.52 -7.42 0.84
C LEU A 255 1.55 -7.90 -0.61
N ALA A 256 2.25 -9.00 -0.85
CA ALA A 256 2.13 -9.78 -2.07
C ALA A 256 1.88 -11.25 -1.71
N ALA A 257 0.78 -11.82 -2.21
CA ALA A 257 0.49 -13.22 -2.02
C ALA A 257 1.40 -14.09 -2.91
N VAL A 258 2.02 -15.10 -2.30
CA VAL A 258 2.89 -16.07 -3.00
C VAL A 258 2.06 -17.30 -3.37
N ASP A 259 1.38 -17.87 -2.39
CA ASP A 259 0.53 -19.06 -2.51
C ASP A 259 -0.59 -19.06 -1.45
N SER A 260 -1.27 -20.20 -1.29
CA SER A 260 -2.39 -20.37 -0.35
C SER A 260 -2.03 -20.22 1.13
N ALA A 261 -0.74 -20.10 1.46
CA ALA A 261 -0.26 -20.03 2.83
C ALA A 261 0.77 -18.93 3.07
N THR A 262 1.38 -18.38 2.02
CA THR A 262 2.56 -17.53 2.14
C THR A 262 2.32 -16.15 1.53
N VAL A 263 2.77 -15.12 2.24
CA VAL A 263 2.84 -13.73 1.74
C VAL A 263 4.25 -13.20 1.90
N CYS A 264 4.64 -12.32 0.99
CA CYS A 264 5.73 -11.37 1.22
C CYS A 264 5.14 -10.07 1.74
N PHE A 265 5.91 -9.35 2.56
CA PHE A 265 5.49 -8.07 3.11
C PHE A 265 6.62 -7.02 3.08
N GLY A 266 6.21 -5.75 3.02
CA GLY A 266 7.07 -4.57 3.15
C GLY A 266 6.64 -3.68 4.32
N CYS A 267 7.63 -3.13 5.03
CA CYS A 267 7.44 -2.31 6.21
C CYS A 267 7.83 -0.84 6.00
N GLN A 268 7.36 -0.01 6.91
CA GLN A 268 7.79 1.38 7.08
C GLN A 268 8.23 1.57 8.52
N ASP A 269 9.48 1.99 8.72
CA ASP A 269 10.02 2.36 10.02
C ASP A 269 9.41 3.69 10.47
N GLN A 270 8.94 3.74 11.72
CA GLN A 270 8.37 4.95 12.32
C GLN A 270 9.38 5.73 13.16
N ASP A 271 10.52 5.12 13.49
CA ASP A 271 11.56 5.81 14.26
C ASP A 271 12.46 6.66 13.35
N GLU A 272 13.37 7.42 13.96
CA GLU A 272 14.44 8.10 13.23
C GLU A 272 15.33 7.07 12.53
N LEU A 273 15.70 7.32 11.27
CA LEU A 273 16.50 6.37 10.49
C LEU A 273 17.82 6.03 11.20
N GLY A 274 18.06 4.73 11.39
CA GLY A 274 19.26 4.21 12.03
C GLY A 274 19.22 4.21 13.56
N SER A 275 18.08 4.53 14.17
CA SER A 275 17.88 4.44 15.62
C SER A 275 17.61 3.00 16.10
N SER A 276 17.21 2.10 15.20
CA SER A 276 16.92 0.69 15.48
C SER A 276 17.81 -0.24 14.64
N GLU A 277 18.18 -1.40 15.20
CA GLU A 277 18.88 -2.47 14.47
C GLU A 277 18.04 -3.02 13.29
N PHE A 278 16.71 -2.79 13.31
CA PHE A 278 15.78 -3.25 12.29
C PHE A 278 15.42 -2.19 11.24
N SER A 279 15.95 -0.96 11.32
CA SER A 279 15.65 0.12 10.37
C SER A 279 15.92 -0.25 8.89
N ASP A 280 16.86 -1.16 8.66
CA ASP A 280 17.20 -1.65 7.31
C ASP A 280 16.52 -2.98 6.95
N PHE A 281 15.91 -3.67 7.91
CA PHE A 281 15.23 -4.96 7.71
C PHE A 281 13.74 -4.72 7.45
N LEU A 282 13.41 -4.27 6.24
CA LEU A 282 12.06 -3.80 5.93
C LEU A 282 11.18 -4.80 5.17
N VAL A 283 11.75 -5.92 4.73
CA VAL A 283 11.07 -6.89 3.86
C VAL A 283 11.12 -8.26 4.49
N GLY A 284 10.02 -9.01 4.39
CA GLY A 284 9.97 -10.36 4.95
C GLY A 284 8.94 -11.25 4.27
N LEU A 285 8.89 -12.49 4.74
CA LEU A 285 7.88 -13.48 4.40
C LEU A 285 7.15 -13.92 5.65
N ALA A 286 5.87 -14.25 5.51
CA ALA A 286 5.11 -14.92 6.54
C ALA A 286 4.30 -16.08 5.98
N THR A 287 4.10 -17.11 6.79
CA THR A 287 3.32 -18.29 6.41
C THR A 287 2.32 -18.72 7.49
N ILE A 288 1.14 -19.16 7.08
CA ILE A 288 0.08 -19.69 7.96
C ILE A 288 0.58 -20.90 8.76
N ARG A 289 1.37 -21.77 8.11
CA ARG A 289 1.81 -23.06 8.65
C ARG A 289 3.33 -23.05 8.78
N PRO A 290 3.88 -22.47 9.86
CA PRO A 290 5.31 -22.61 10.11
C PRO A 290 5.65 -24.09 10.20
N GLY A 291 6.59 -24.53 9.37
CA GLY A 291 7.25 -25.81 9.56
C GLY A 291 8.26 -25.71 10.72
N PRO A 292 9.47 -26.29 10.60
CA PRO A 292 10.55 -25.99 11.55
C PRO A 292 11.03 -24.53 11.47
N ASP A 293 10.67 -23.80 10.40
CA ASP A 293 10.99 -22.39 10.20
C ASP A 293 10.04 -21.46 10.99
N ALA A 294 10.53 -20.25 11.30
CA ALA A 294 9.71 -19.21 11.93
C ALA A 294 8.55 -18.78 11.02
N ALA A 295 7.38 -18.51 11.63
CA ALA A 295 6.19 -18.05 10.91
C ALA A 295 6.39 -16.71 10.20
N VAL A 296 7.34 -15.90 10.66
CA VAL A 296 7.80 -14.66 10.04
C VAL A 296 9.32 -14.75 9.87
N ARG A 297 9.79 -14.40 8.69
CA ARG A 297 11.20 -14.35 8.34
C ARG A 297 11.52 -13.03 7.66
N MET A 298 12.39 -12.22 8.29
CA MET A 298 12.94 -11.03 7.64
C MET A 298 13.95 -11.46 6.57
N LEU A 299 13.94 -10.75 5.44
CA LEU A 299 14.96 -10.85 4.38
C LEU A 299 16.21 -10.05 4.77
N SER A 300 17.25 -10.10 3.94
CA SER A 300 18.47 -9.32 4.17
C SER A 300 18.18 -7.81 4.25
N ALA A 301 19.04 -7.08 4.97
CA ALA A 301 18.93 -5.63 5.10
C ALA A 301 19.00 -4.90 3.75
N ILE A 302 18.31 -3.75 3.66
CA ILE A 302 18.29 -2.83 2.52
C ILE A 302 18.39 -1.36 3.00
N PRO A 303 19.56 -0.90 3.45
CA PRO A 303 19.73 0.48 3.93
C PRO A 303 19.34 1.55 2.89
N GLN A 304 19.49 1.23 1.60
CA GLN A 304 19.10 2.11 0.50
C GLN A 304 17.62 2.49 0.56
N ALA A 305 16.75 1.64 1.12
CA ALA A 305 15.32 1.90 1.20
C ALA A 305 14.95 3.04 2.17
N SER A 306 15.89 3.48 3.02
CA SER A 306 15.70 4.62 3.93
C SER A 306 14.43 4.47 4.78
N GLY A 307 14.30 3.32 5.44
CA GLY A 307 13.19 3.00 6.35
C GLY A 307 11.81 2.89 5.67
N TYR A 308 11.72 2.83 4.35
CA TYR A 308 10.42 2.95 3.67
C TYR A 308 10.28 2.05 2.44
N ILE A 309 9.41 1.06 2.54
CA ILE A 309 8.88 0.31 1.38
C ILE A 309 7.53 0.90 0.97
N GLY A 310 7.40 1.25 -0.32
CA GLY A 310 6.24 1.92 -0.89
C GLY A 310 5.28 1.01 -1.68
N SER A 311 5.76 -0.13 -2.17
CA SER A 311 4.97 -1.16 -2.85
C SER A 311 5.73 -2.48 -2.86
N VAL A 312 5.00 -3.58 -2.98
CA VAL A 312 5.57 -4.93 -3.17
C VAL A 312 4.84 -5.64 -4.32
N ALA A 313 5.56 -6.44 -5.10
CA ALA A 313 4.99 -7.24 -6.18
C ALA A 313 5.73 -8.57 -6.30
N TYR A 314 5.00 -9.67 -6.39
CA TYR A 314 5.57 -11.01 -6.54
C TYR A 314 5.37 -11.53 -7.97
N GLU A 315 6.44 -12.05 -8.57
CA GLU A 315 6.41 -12.70 -9.88
C GLU A 315 6.70 -14.21 -9.71
N ARG A 316 5.71 -15.02 -10.10
CA ARG A 316 5.66 -16.45 -9.77
C ARG A 316 6.66 -17.29 -10.57
N ALA A 317 6.88 -16.99 -11.85
CA ALA A 317 7.69 -17.85 -12.73
C ALA A 317 9.18 -17.83 -12.35
N SER A 318 9.69 -16.67 -11.95
CA SER A 318 11.06 -16.46 -11.48
C SER A 318 11.21 -16.62 -9.97
N ASN A 319 10.09 -16.75 -9.23
CA ASN A 319 10.05 -16.75 -7.77
C ASN A 319 10.79 -15.54 -7.15
N THR A 320 10.49 -14.35 -7.70
CA THR A 320 11.14 -13.09 -7.34
C THR A 320 10.12 -12.14 -6.75
N LEU A 321 10.51 -11.45 -5.68
CA LEU A 321 9.78 -10.32 -5.14
C LEU A 321 10.45 -9.02 -5.62
N LEU A 322 9.67 -8.04 -6.06
CA LEU A 322 10.09 -6.67 -6.22
C LEU A 322 9.56 -5.83 -5.07
N THR A 323 10.41 -4.98 -4.51
CA THR A 323 9.99 -3.91 -3.58
C THR A 323 10.46 -2.56 -4.09
N SER A 324 9.62 -1.54 -3.98
CA SER A 324 10.00 -0.16 -4.28
C SER A 324 10.22 0.65 -3.01
N ALA A 325 11.16 1.59 -3.06
CA ALA A 325 11.49 2.49 -1.96
C ALA A 325 11.60 3.93 -2.49
N PRO A 326 10.49 4.70 -2.53
CA PRO A 326 10.48 6.05 -3.11
C PRO A 326 11.43 7.00 -2.36
N ARG A 327 11.49 6.90 -1.01
CA ARG A 327 12.43 7.69 -0.20
C ARG A 327 13.90 7.34 -0.51
N GLY A 328 14.15 6.07 -0.78
CA GLY A 328 15.45 5.53 -1.15
C GLY A 328 15.87 5.76 -2.61
N ASN A 329 14.94 6.21 -3.46
CA ASN A 329 15.13 6.32 -4.91
C ASN A 329 15.63 5.01 -5.52
N CYS A 330 15.07 3.88 -5.08
CA CYS A 330 15.45 2.57 -5.59
C CYS A 330 14.31 1.56 -5.63
N VAL A 331 14.55 0.50 -6.40
CA VAL A 331 13.80 -0.75 -6.33
C VAL A 331 14.76 -1.91 -6.08
N ALA A 332 14.27 -2.96 -5.46
CA ALA A 332 15.05 -4.13 -5.10
C ALA A 332 14.34 -5.41 -5.52
N LEU A 333 15.12 -6.33 -6.12
CA LEU A 333 14.69 -7.65 -6.53
C LEU A 333 15.25 -8.69 -5.57
N TRP A 334 14.36 -9.49 -4.98
CA TRP A 334 14.67 -10.49 -3.98
C TRP A 334 14.36 -11.87 -4.53
N SER A 335 15.38 -12.72 -4.67
CA SER A 335 15.16 -14.13 -5.01
C SER A 335 14.67 -14.87 -3.77
N LEU A 336 13.43 -15.36 -3.80
CA LEU A 336 12.86 -16.08 -2.66
C LEU A 336 13.42 -17.50 -2.50
N GLY A 337 14.16 -18.01 -3.49
CA GLY A 337 14.95 -19.24 -3.36
C GLY A 337 16.22 -19.07 -2.50
N SER A 338 16.70 -17.84 -2.36
CA SER A 338 17.90 -17.48 -1.59
C SER A 338 17.63 -16.27 -0.68
N PRO A 339 16.71 -16.39 0.30
CA PRO A 339 16.21 -15.26 1.10
C PRO A 339 17.25 -14.57 1.99
N THR A 340 18.45 -15.14 2.17
CA THR A 340 19.57 -14.50 2.89
C THR A 340 20.52 -13.72 1.97
N SER A 341 20.37 -13.87 0.65
CA SER A 341 21.18 -13.13 -0.32
C SER A 341 20.74 -11.68 -0.39
N ALA A 342 21.70 -10.77 -0.54
CA ALA A 342 21.41 -9.37 -0.82
C ALA A 342 20.57 -9.24 -2.10
N PRO A 343 19.60 -8.30 -2.14
CA PRO A 343 18.81 -8.07 -3.34
C PRO A 343 19.64 -7.42 -4.44
N VAL A 344 19.17 -7.56 -5.68
CA VAL A 344 19.65 -6.72 -6.80
C VAL A 344 18.93 -5.38 -6.72
N VAL A 345 19.68 -4.29 -6.60
CA VAL A 345 19.14 -2.93 -6.42
C VAL A 345 19.33 -2.11 -7.69
N HIS A 346 18.25 -1.49 -8.16
CA HIS A 346 18.28 -0.52 -9.26
C HIS A 346 17.93 0.87 -8.73
N ALA A 347 18.74 1.87 -9.10
CA ALA A 347 18.47 3.26 -8.77
C ALA A 347 17.38 3.82 -9.71
N ILE A 348 16.19 4.04 -9.17
CA ILE A 348 15.03 4.60 -9.87
C ILE A 348 14.41 5.64 -8.96
N LYS A 349 14.43 6.90 -9.37
CA LYS A 349 13.99 8.02 -8.54
C LYS A 349 12.49 7.95 -8.29
N ASP A 350 12.11 8.17 -7.04
CA ASP A 350 10.72 8.18 -6.58
C ASP A 350 9.90 6.96 -7.10
N ALA A 351 10.54 5.79 -7.12
CA ALA A 351 9.91 4.54 -7.52
C ALA A 351 8.82 4.16 -6.52
N CYS A 352 7.60 3.98 -7.00
CA CYS A 352 6.42 3.84 -6.15
C CYS A 352 5.62 2.58 -6.51
N GLY A 353 4.56 2.67 -7.32
CA GLY A 353 3.72 1.51 -7.65
C GLY A 353 4.49 0.42 -8.39
N ALA A 354 4.24 -0.84 -8.04
CA ALA A 354 4.84 -2.00 -8.67
C ALA A 354 3.81 -3.09 -8.95
N CYS A 355 3.93 -3.76 -10.10
CA CYS A 355 3.13 -4.96 -10.39
C CYS A 355 3.90 -5.95 -11.28
N ALA A 356 3.52 -7.23 -11.21
CA ALA A 356 4.03 -8.28 -12.08
C ALA A 356 2.95 -8.65 -13.13
N PRO A 357 3.12 -8.31 -14.43
CA PRO A 357 2.15 -8.64 -15.45
C PRO A 357 2.10 -10.14 -15.75
N ALA A 358 0.96 -10.80 -15.55
CA ALA A 358 0.81 -12.23 -15.83
C ALA A 358 1.07 -12.60 -17.30
N SER A 359 0.86 -11.66 -18.24
CA SER A 359 1.14 -11.83 -19.66
C SER A 359 2.62 -11.73 -20.03
N GLN A 360 3.48 -11.28 -19.10
CA GLN A 360 4.92 -11.12 -19.30
C GLN A 360 5.68 -11.76 -18.12
N PRO A 361 5.70 -13.10 -17.99
CA PRO A 361 6.41 -13.78 -16.92
C PRO A 361 7.89 -13.37 -16.84
N GLY A 362 8.41 -13.27 -15.63
CA GLY A 362 9.78 -12.84 -15.37
C GLY A 362 10.01 -11.34 -15.55
N GLN A 363 8.97 -10.50 -15.56
CA GLN A 363 9.06 -9.05 -15.65
C GLN A 363 8.19 -8.34 -14.61
N PHE A 364 8.61 -7.13 -14.26
CA PHE A 364 7.86 -6.20 -13.42
C PHE A 364 7.68 -4.86 -14.13
N LEU A 365 6.60 -4.17 -13.81
CA LEU A 365 6.40 -2.77 -14.13
C LEU A 365 6.47 -1.94 -12.85
N VAL A 366 7.15 -0.79 -12.91
CA VAL A 366 7.31 0.14 -11.79
C VAL A 366 6.98 1.56 -12.25
N SER A 367 6.00 2.19 -11.60
CA SER A 367 5.69 3.60 -11.79
C SER A 367 6.53 4.49 -10.88
N THR A 368 6.69 5.76 -11.24
CA THR A 368 7.35 6.77 -10.40
C THR A 368 6.47 8.00 -10.21
N GLY A 369 6.70 8.74 -9.13
CA GLY A 369 6.05 10.04 -8.93
C GLY A 369 6.49 11.11 -9.94
N PHE A 370 7.48 10.84 -10.79
CA PHE A 370 7.84 11.65 -11.95
C PHE A 370 7.07 11.28 -13.23
N GLY A 371 6.10 10.38 -13.12
CA GLY A 371 5.27 9.98 -14.26
C GLY A 371 5.94 9.05 -15.25
N GLU A 372 7.01 8.38 -14.81
CA GLU A 372 7.72 7.37 -15.58
C GLU A 372 7.14 5.99 -15.31
N LEU A 373 7.31 5.11 -16.28
CA LEU A 373 7.05 3.69 -16.14
C LEU A 373 8.26 2.90 -16.63
N TRP A 374 8.76 2.04 -15.75
CA TRP A 374 9.95 1.25 -15.95
C TRP A 374 9.58 -0.24 -16.06
N LEU A 375 10.20 -0.93 -17.01
CA LEU A 375 10.19 -2.38 -17.12
C LEU A 375 11.44 -2.95 -16.47
N LEU A 376 11.26 -3.90 -15.57
CA LEU A 376 12.34 -4.55 -14.84
C LEU A 376 12.33 -6.06 -15.06
N PRO A 377 13.35 -6.63 -15.72
CA PRO A 377 13.55 -8.06 -15.78
C PRO A 377 13.82 -8.65 -14.39
N ALA A 378 13.09 -9.70 -14.00
CA ALA A 378 13.23 -10.36 -12.70
C ALA A 378 14.61 -11.01 -12.49
N ASN A 379 15.36 -11.23 -13.57
CA ASN A 379 16.73 -11.75 -13.51
C ASN A 379 17.78 -10.70 -13.10
N GLY A 380 17.38 -9.46 -12.81
CA GLY A 380 18.27 -8.37 -12.40
C GLY A 380 19.01 -7.67 -13.56
N SER A 381 18.64 -7.96 -14.81
CA SER A 381 19.16 -7.19 -15.95
C SER A 381 18.72 -5.73 -15.90
N ALA A 382 19.32 -4.88 -16.74
CA ALA A 382 19.06 -3.45 -16.75
C ALA A 382 17.57 -3.11 -16.85
N ALA A 383 17.13 -2.16 -16.03
CA ALA A 383 15.79 -1.58 -16.11
C ALA A 383 15.65 -0.69 -17.36
N GLU A 384 14.49 -0.73 -17.99
CA GLU A 384 14.18 0.04 -19.20
C GLU A 384 13.05 1.03 -18.94
N LEU A 385 13.24 2.30 -19.28
CA LEU A 385 12.16 3.28 -19.28
C LEU A 385 11.27 3.03 -20.50
N VAL A 386 10.03 2.57 -20.28
CA VAL A 386 9.11 2.18 -21.36
C VAL A 386 8.04 3.22 -21.66
N ALA A 387 7.77 4.13 -20.73
CA ALA A 387 6.89 5.27 -20.97
C ALA A 387 7.19 6.43 -20.00
N SER A 388 6.91 7.66 -20.44
CA SER A 388 6.93 8.84 -19.56
C SER A 388 5.79 9.79 -19.91
N THR A 389 5.11 10.30 -18.88
CA THR A 389 3.97 11.21 -19.03
C THR A 389 4.33 12.67 -18.77
N GLY A 390 5.49 12.94 -18.15
CA GLY A 390 5.99 14.27 -17.81
C GLY A 390 5.24 14.96 -16.65
N SER A 391 3.92 15.16 -16.78
CA SER A 391 3.11 15.95 -15.82
C SER A 391 2.19 15.14 -14.91
N ARG A 392 2.12 13.82 -15.08
CA ARG A 392 1.26 12.94 -14.26
C ARG A 392 2.10 12.26 -13.21
N HIS A 393 1.89 12.59 -11.95
CA HIS A 393 2.67 12.02 -10.85
C HIS A 393 1.91 10.82 -10.30
N TYR A 394 2.40 9.61 -10.56
CA TYR A 394 1.75 8.38 -10.09
C TYR A 394 1.76 8.29 -8.56
N ASP A 395 0.68 7.73 -8.00
CA ASP A 395 0.60 7.36 -6.58
C ASP A 395 1.34 6.04 -6.30
N ASN A 396 1.30 5.59 -5.04
CA ASN A 396 2.08 4.46 -4.55
C ASN A 396 1.61 3.09 -5.06
N HIS A 397 0.44 3.02 -5.72
CA HIS A 397 -0.19 1.76 -6.10
C HIS A 397 -0.45 1.67 -7.60
N MET A 398 -0.19 0.48 -8.14
CA MET A 398 -0.41 0.14 -9.53
C MET A 398 -0.81 -1.33 -9.63
N ILE A 399 -1.86 -1.63 -10.39
CA ILE A 399 -2.39 -2.99 -10.56
C ILE A 399 -2.76 -3.27 -12.02
N MET A 400 -2.67 -4.54 -12.43
CA MET A 400 -3.07 -4.99 -13.75
C MET A 400 -4.60 -5.11 -13.85
N VAL A 401 -5.22 -4.47 -14.85
CA VAL A 401 -6.66 -4.49 -15.14
C VAL A 401 -7.00 -5.17 -16.45
#